data_AF-I3T5Q9-F1
#
_entry.id   AF-I3T5Q9-F1
#
_cell.length_a   1.000
_cell.length_b   1.000
_cell.length_c   1.000
_cell.angle_alpha   90.00
_cell.angle_beta   90.00
_cell.angle_gamma   90.00
#
_symmetry.space_group_name_H-M   'P 1'
#
loop_
_entity.id
_entity.type
_entity.pdbx_description
1 polymer ?
#
loop_
_entity_poly.entity_id
_entity_poly.type
_entity_poly.pdbx_seq_one_letter_code
_entity_poly.pdbx_strand_id
1 'polypeptide(L)'
;MSFSFFKVSRPKTPPELAKSIKESLMALDTKTVAEVKALEKALEEVEKNFVTMRTMLSGDGESEPNLDQVSQLVEEICKEDVLTLVIHKLPALEWQARKDLVHCWSILLKHTVDSKYCCVEYIEQHIELLDFLVVCYDNKDIALSCGLMLRDCIKFTTLAKYILESASFVLFFKFVELPNFDVASDAFSTFKTFLLNMELWSLNFDSSL
;
A
#
# COMPACT_ATOMS: atom_id res chain seq x y z
N MET A 1 -25.46 -35.70 -10.31
CA MET A 1 -24.34 -34.74 -10.40
C MET A 1 -24.85 -33.41 -9.90
N SER A 2 -24.36 -32.94 -8.75
CA SER A 2 -24.78 -31.67 -8.14
C SER A 2 -24.07 -30.54 -8.86
N PHE A 3 -24.81 -29.70 -9.59
CA PHE A 3 -24.29 -28.47 -10.15
C PHE A 3 -24.21 -27.45 -9.02
N SER A 4 -22.99 -27.19 -8.53
CA SER A 4 -22.73 -26.05 -7.65
C SER A 4 -22.98 -24.76 -8.43
N PHE A 5 -24.13 -24.15 -8.18
CA PHE A 5 -24.40 -22.77 -8.56
C PHE A 5 -23.46 -21.87 -7.75
N PHE A 6 -22.34 -21.46 -8.35
CA PHE A 6 -21.64 -20.28 -7.87
C PHE A 6 -22.63 -19.11 -7.93
N LYS A 7 -23.10 -18.65 -6.77
CA LYS A 7 -23.75 -17.34 -6.66
C LYS A 7 -22.71 -16.32 -7.13
N VAL A 8 -22.82 -15.86 -8.37
CA VAL A 8 -22.13 -14.67 -8.84
C VAL A 8 -22.63 -13.54 -7.94
N SER A 9 -21.83 -13.16 -6.96
CA SER A 9 -22.16 -12.00 -6.12
C SER A 9 -22.20 -10.79 -7.03
N ARG A 10 -23.23 -9.95 -6.87
CA ARG A 10 -23.33 -8.67 -7.56
C ARG A 10 -21.97 -7.95 -7.49
N PRO A 11 -21.43 -7.40 -8.60
CA PRO A 11 -20.17 -6.67 -8.56
C PRO A 11 -20.30 -5.50 -7.57
N LYS A 12 -19.35 -5.40 -6.64
CA LYS A 12 -19.29 -4.31 -5.64
C LYS A 12 -19.06 -3.00 -6.39
N THR A 13 -19.82 -1.97 -6.06
CA THR A 13 -19.51 -0.61 -6.50
C THR A 13 -18.25 -0.08 -5.80
N PRO A 14 -17.54 0.92 -6.34
CA PRO A 14 -16.34 1.47 -5.68
C PRO A 14 -16.56 1.89 -4.22
N PRO A 15 -17.65 2.59 -3.85
CA PRO A 15 -17.91 2.95 -2.45
C PRO A 15 -18.19 1.74 -1.55
N GLU A 16 -18.92 0.73 -2.06
CA GLU A 16 -19.17 -0.51 -1.31
C GLU A 16 -17.88 -1.31 -1.10
N LEU A 17 -16.98 -1.30 -2.09
CA LEU A 17 -15.69 -1.97 -1.99
C LEU A 17 -14.79 -1.30 -0.95
N ALA A 18 -14.65 0.02 -0.98
CA ALA A 18 -13.84 0.76 -0.02
C ALA A 18 -14.31 0.52 1.44
N LYS A 19 -15.63 0.57 1.67
CA LYS A 19 -16.23 0.26 2.98
C LYS A 19 -15.99 -1.19 3.40
N SER A 20 -16.17 -2.13 2.49
CA SER A 20 -15.93 -3.54 2.76
C SER A 20 -14.47 -3.83 3.11
N ILE A 21 -13.52 -3.17 2.44
CA ILE A 21 -12.09 -3.24 2.78
C ILE A 21 -11.86 -2.74 4.20
N LYS A 22 -12.35 -1.54 4.52
CA LYS A 22 -12.24 -0.94 5.87
C LYS A 22 -12.77 -1.87 6.95
N GLU A 23 -14.01 -2.36 6.80
CA GLU A 23 -14.64 -3.26 7.77
C GLU A 23 -13.82 -4.55 7.97
N SER A 24 -13.35 -5.16 6.88
CA SER A 24 -12.54 -6.38 6.94
C SER A 24 -11.18 -6.16 7.62
N LEU A 25 -10.53 -5.01 7.39
CA LEU A 25 -9.26 -4.66 8.05
C LEU A 25 -9.43 -4.34 9.54
N MET A 26 -10.53 -3.68 9.92
CA MET A 26 -10.83 -3.40 11.33
C MET A 26 -11.15 -4.68 12.12
N ALA A 27 -11.70 -5.71 11.47
CA ALA A 27 -12.01 -6.98 12.11
C ALA A 27 -10.76 -7.78 12.56
N LEU A 28 -9.56 -7.42 12.08
CA LEU A 28 -8.30 -8.11 12.39
C LEU A 28 -7.80 -7.89 13.84
N ASP A 29 -8.36 -6.95 14.60
CA ASP A 29 -7.87 -6.60 15.95
C ASP A 29 -8.30 -7.54 17.09
N THR A 30 -8.98 -8.65 16.77
CA THR A 30 -9.57 -9.58 17.74
C THR A 30 -8.60 -10.73 18.10
N LYS A 31 -8.45 -11.09 19.40
CA LYS A 31 -7.41 -11.98 19.97
C LYS A 31 -7.88 -13.16 20.88
N THR A 32 -9.16 -13.44 21.07
CA THR A 32 -9.65 -14.62 21.84
C THR A 32 -9.80 -15.91 21.01
N VAL A 33 -10.04 -17.08 21.63
CA VAL A 33 -10.17 -18.38 20.92
C VAL A 33 -11.37 -18.42 19.96
N ALA A 34 -12.51 -17.85 20.35
CA ALA A 34 -13.65 -17.68 19.44
C ALA A 34 -13.32 -16.69 18.31
N GLU A 35 -12.40 -15.76 18.57
CA GLU A 35 -11.92 -14.78 17.61
C GLU A 35 -10.88 -15.37 16.64
N VAL A 36 -10.24 -16.52 16.89
CA VAL A 36 -9.34 -17.16 15.89
C VAL A 36 -10.09 -17.50 14.62
N LYS A 37 -11.26 -18.15 14.74
CA LYS A 37 -12.11 -18.45 13.58
C LYS A 37 -12.67 -17.18 12.93
N ALA A 38 -12.91 -16.13 13.73
CA ALA A 38 -13.34 -14.84 13.21
C ALA A 38 -12.19 -14.11 12.46
N LEU A 39 -10.97 -14.26 12.94
CA LEU A 39 -9.74 -13.73 12.36
C LEU A 39 -9.42 -14.41 11.05
N GLU A 40 -9.49 -15.74 10.98
CA GLU A 40 -9.36 -16.50 9.72
C GLU A 40 -10.37 -16.00 8.68
N LYS A 41 -11.65 -15.87 9.08
CA LYS A 41 -12.68 -15.34 8.20
C LYS A 41 -12.44 -13.88 7.80
N ALA A 42 -11.90 -13.06 8.70
CA ALA A 42 -11.56 -11.67 8.39
C ALA A 42 -10.40 -11.60 7.39
N LEU A 43 -9.37 -12.42 7.55
CA LEU A 43 -8.25 -12.54 6.62
C LEU A 43 -8.73 -13.00 5.22
N GLU A 44 -9.61 -14.00 5.15
CA GLU A 44 -10.23 -14.45 3.89
C GLU A 44 -11.00 -13.31 3.19
N GLU A 45 -11.77 -12.52 3.94
CA GLU A 45 -12.52 -11.40 3.35
C GLU A 45 -11.59 -10.25 2.93
N VAL A 46 -10.50 -9.98 3.67
CA VAL A 46 -9.47 -9.02 3.26
C VAL A 46 -8.84 -9.45 1.94
N GLU A 47 -8.42 -10.71 1.81
CA GLU A 47 -7.82 -11.22 0.57
C GLU A 47 -8.79 -11.10 -0.61
N LYS A 48 -10.06 -11.51 -0.43
CA LYS A 48 -11.09 -11.38 -1.46
C LYS A 48 -11.32 -9.92 -1.86
N ASN A 49 -11.32 -9.01 -0.90
CA ASN A 49 -11.47 -7.58 -1.16
C ASN A 49 -10.27 -7.02 -1.93
N PHE A 50 -9.05 -7.42 -1.60
CA PHE A 50 -7.85 -7.01 -2.32
C PHE A 50 -7.80 -7.56 -3.74
N VAL A 51 -8.24 -8.80 -3.96
CA VAL A 51 -8.41 -9.35 -5.32
C VAL A 51 -9.43 -8.53 -6.10
N THR A 52 -10.57 -8.19 -5.49
CA THR A 52 -11.62 -7.36 -6.12
C THR A 52 -11.09 -5.96 -6.45
N MET A 53 -10.35 -5.33 -5.54
CA MET A 53 -9.69 -4.05 -5.74
C MET A 53 -8.67 -4.12 -6.88
N ARG A 54 -7.82 -5.14 -6.91
CA ARG A 54 -6.84 -5.36 -7.97
C ARG A 54 -7.53 -5.48 -9.33
N THR A 55 -8.60 -6.26 -9.43
CA THR A 55 -9.38 -6.41 -10.65
C THR A 55 -10.01 -5.09 -11.09
N MET A 56 -10.56 -4.29 -10.16
CA MET A 56 -11.11 -2.97 -10.49
C MET A 56 -10.03 -2.00 -10.99
N LEU A 57 -8.83 -2.06 -10.41
CA LEU A 57 -7.70 -1.16 -10.74
C LEU A 57 -6.94 -1.58 -12.01
N SER A 58 -6.84 -2.88 -12.29
CA SER A 58 -5.96 -3.41 -13.36
C SER A 58 -6.70 -4.11 -14.49
N GLY A 59 -8.00 -4.36 -14.34
CA GLY A 59 -8.74 -5.27 -15.20
C GLY A 59 -8.55 -6.75 -14.82
N ASP A 60 -9.28 -7.63 -15.50
CA ASP A 60 -9.21 -9.09 -15.33
C ASP A 60 -8.50 -9.81 -16.48
N GLY A 61 -7.84 -9.06 -17.37
CA GLY A 61 -7.15 -9.56 -18.56
C GLY A 61 -8.05 -9.68 -19.80
N GLU A 62 -9.37 -9.73 -19.61
CA GLU A 62 -10.37 -9.74 -20.69
C GLU A 62 -10.97 -8.34 -20.89
N SER A 63 -11.07 -7.56 -19.81
CA SER A 63 -11.62 -6.20 -19.81
C SER A 63 -10.63 -5.18 -19.24
N GLU A 64 -10.55 -4.02 -19.89
CA GLU A 64 -9.80 -2.87 -19.38
C GLU A 64 -10.50 -2.24 -18.17
N PRO A 65 -9.74 -1.67 -17.21
CA PRO A 65 -10.32 -1.02 -16.05
C PRO A 65 -11.15 0.20 -16.47
N ASN A 66 -12.33 0.36 -15.87
CA ASN A 66 -13.16 1.54 -16.07
C ASN A 66 -12.58 2.72 -15.28
N LEU A 67 -12.09 3.75 -15.98
CA LEU A 67 -11.42 4.90 -15.36
C LEU A 67 -12.31 5.69 -14.39
N ASP A 68 -13.62 5.79 -14.65
CA ASP A 68 -14.54 6.47 -13.73
C ASP A 68 -14.69 5.68 -12.42
N GLN A 69 -14.77 4.35 -12.51
CA GLN A 69 -14.80 3.48 -11.32
C GLN A 69 -13.48 3.52 -10.55
N VAL A 70 -12.34 3.59 -11.25
CA VAL A 70 -11.02 3.72 -10.61
C VAL A 70 -10.90 5.05 -9.88
N SER A 71 -11.28 6.16 -10.51
CA SER A 71 -11.27 7.49 -9.87
C SER A 71 -12.17 7.51 -8.64
N GLN A 72 -13.39 6.99 -8.75
CA GLN A 72 -14.31 6.89 -7.61
C GLN A 72 -13.76 6.00 -6.49
N LEU A 73 -13.08 4.90 -6.83
CA LEU A 73 -12.45 4.03 -5.83
C LEU A 73 -11.34 4.75 -5.07
N VAL A 74 -10.48 5.49 -5.78
CA VAL A 74 -9.37 6.25 -5.19
C VAL A 74 -9.90 7.28 -4.19
N GLU A 75 -10.93 8.03 -4.56
CA GLU A 75 -11.57 9.00 -3.67
C GLU A 75 -12.15 8.35 -2.41
N GLU A 76 -12.91 7.26 -2.57
CA GLU A 76 -13.51 6.57 -1.43
C GLU A 76 -12.48 5.86 -0.54
N ILE A 77 -11.38 5.34 -1.10
CA ILE A 77 -10.25 4.79 -0.33
C ILE A 77 -9.60 5.86 0.57
N CYS A 78 -9.39 7.07 0.03
CA CYS A 78 -8.83 8.18 0.81
C CYS A 78 -9.83 8.66 1.87
N LYS A 79 -11.10 8.82 1.50
CA LYS A 79 -12.17 9.29 2.39
C LYS A 79 -12.50 8.34 3.54
N GLU A 80 -12.36 7.03 3.33
CA GLU A 80 -12.65 6.01 4.35
C GLU A 80 -11.43 5.64 5.21
N ASP A 81 -10.31 6.35 5.07
CA ASP A 81 -9.02 6.10 5.75
C ASP A 81 -8.43 4.71 5.49
N VAL A 82 -8.75 4.13 4.34
CA VAL A 82 -8.33 2.77 3.99
C VAL A 82 -6.81 2.69 3.85
N LEU A 83 -6.15 3.73 3.32
CA LEU A 83 -4.68 3.77 3.20
C LEU A 83 -3.98 3.63 4.56
N THR A 84 -4.48 4.32 5.58
CA THR A 84 -3.97 4.23 6.95
C THR A 84 -4.14 2.82 7.51
N LEU A 85 -5.32 2.21 7.34
CA LEU A 85 -5.59 0.86 7.84
C LEU A 85 -4.72 -0.18 7.15
N VAL A 86 -4.60 -0.09 5.83
CA VAL A 86 -3.77 -0.98 5.00
C VAL A 86 -2.32 -1.03 5.49
N ILE A 87 -1.72 0.14 5.77
CA ILE A 87 -0.34 0.22 6.25
C ILE A 87 -0.23 -0.39 7.65
N HIS A 88 -1.09 0.02 8.59
CA HIS A 88 -1.04 -0.48 9.96
C HIS A 88 -1.31 -1.98 10.08
N LYS A 89 -2.17 -2.54 9.22
CA LYS A 89 -2.51 -3.97 9.22
C LYS A 89 -1.57 -4.82 8.37
N LEU A 90 -0.64 -4.23 7.62
CA LEU A 90 0.32 -4.93 6.77
C LEU A 90 1.02 -6.14 7.47
N PRO A 91 1.45 -6.05 8.75
CA PRO A 91 2.07 -7.18 9.44
C PRO A 91 1.14 -8.38 9.68
N ALA A 92 -0.18 -8.15 9.74
CA ALA A 92 -1.18 -9.19 9.99
C ALA A 92 -1.60 -9.93 8.71
N LEU A 93 -1.35 -9.36 7.54
CA LEU A 93 -1.76 -9.93 6.26
C LEU A 93 -0.89 -11.12 5.86
N GLU A 94 -1.45 -12.05 5.09
CA GLU A 94 -0.69 -13.13 4.48
C GLU A 94 0.09 -12.68 3.24
N TRP A 95 1.08 -13.49 2.80
CA TRP A 95 1.96 -13.14 1.68
C TRP A 95 1.20 -12.80 0.39
N GLN A 96 0.15 -13.56 0.05
CA GLN A 96 -0.64 -13.33 -1.17
C GLN A 96 -1.40 -12.00 -1.09
N ALA A 97 -2.05 -11.72 0.06
CA ALA A 97 -2.73 -10.45 0.29
C ALA A 97 -1.75 -9.24 0.25
N ARG A 98 -0.54 -9.37 0.80
CA ARG A 98 0.50 -8.33 0.72
C ARG A 98 0.91 -8.06 -0.72
N LYS A 99 1.08 -9.12 -1.53
CA LYS A 99 1.47 -8.99 -2.94
C LYS A 99 0.41 -8.22 -3.74
N ASP A 100 -0.86 -8.57 -3.56
CA ASP A 100 -1.97 -7.89 -4.24
C ASP A 100 -2.13 -6.46 -3.78
N LEU A 101 -1.93 -6.23 -2.48
CA LEU A 101 -1.92 -4.89 -1.91
C LEU A 101 -0.82 -4.02 -2.50
N VAL A 102 0.44 -4.49 -2.56
CA VAL A 102 1.56 -3.72 -3.12
C VAL A 102 1.29 -3.35 -4.57
N HIS A 103 0.70 -4.26 -5.35
CA HIS A 103 0.30 -3.97 -6.73
C HIS A 103 -0.77 -2.86 -6.80
N CYS A 104 -1.81 -2.96 -5.97
CA CYS A 104 -2.85 -1.94 -5.91
C CYS A 104 -2.29 -0.58 -5.45
N TRP A 105 -1.42 -0.59 -4.44
CA TRP A 105 -0.74 0.60 -3.91
C TRP A 105 0.00 1.37 -5.01
N SER A 106 0.77 0.68 -5.85
CA SER A 106 1.49 1.29 -6.96
C SER A 106 0.58 1.99 -7.97
N ILE A 107 -0.65 1.50 -8.15
CA ILE A 107 -1.65 2.09 -9.06
C ILE A 107 -2.34 3.26 -8.38
N LEU A 108 -2.83 3.06 -7.14
CA LEU A 108 -3.52 4.09 -6.35
C LEU A 108 -2.68 5.36 -6.19
N LEU A 109 -1.38 5.22 -5.88
CA LEU A 109 -0.48 6.36 -5.75
C LEU A 109 -0.25 7.16 -7.04
N LYS A 110 -0.31 6.50 -8.20
CA LYS A 110 -0.03 7.13 -9.51
C LYS A 110 -1.30 7.61 -10.21
N HIS A 111 -2.47 7.19 -9.74
CA HIS A 111 -3.74 7.61 -10.32
C HIS A 111 -4.04 9.06 -9.93
N THR A 112 -4.44 9.85 -10.92
CA THR A 112 -4.85 11.23 -10.70
C THR A 112 -6.35 11.38 -10.83
N VAL A 113 -6.93 12.17 -9.93
CA VAL A 113 -8.33 12.61 -10.00
C VAL A 113 -8.30 14.12 -10.10
N ASP A 114 -8.92 14.68 -11.15
CA ASP A 114 -8.89 16.13 -11.45
C ASP A 114 -7.48 16.74 -11.42
N SER A 115 -6.51 16.04 -12.03
CA SER A 115 -5.08 16.43 -12.08
C SER A 115 -4.36 16.46 -10.72
N LYS A 116 -4.92 15.84 -9.68
CA LYS A 116 -4.32 15.71 -8.35
C LYS A 116 -4.05 14.26 -7.98
N TYR A 117 -2.97 14.02 -7.24
CA TYR A 117 -2.66 12.71 -6.67
C TYR A 117 -3.32 12.57 -5.30
N CYS A 118 -4.61 12.20 -5.26
CA CYS A 118 -5.38 12.15 -4.01
C CYS A 118 -4.71 11.29 -2.92
N CYS A 119 -4.15 10.13 -3.28
CA CYS A 119 -3.45 9.28 -2.32
C CYS A 119 -2.15 9.91 -1.80
N VAL A 120 -1.46 10.73 -2.60
CA VAL A 120 -0.26 11.45 -2.16
C VAL A 120 -0.64 12.57 -1.21
N GLU A 121 -1.65 13.39 -1.55
CA GLU A 121 -2.18 14.43 -0.68
C GLU A 121 -2.66 13.84 0.67
N TYR A 122 -3.28 12.66 0.63
CA TYR A 122 -3.68 11.94 1.84
C TYR A 122 -2.47 11.56 2.71
N ILE A 123 -1.40 11.03 2.12
CA ILE A 123 -0.18 10.65 2.86
C ILE A 123 0.54 11.89 3.39
N GLU A 124 0.53 13.01 2.67
CA GLU A 124 1.07 14.28 3.17
C GLU A 124 0.36 14.76 4.45
N GLN A 125 -0.93 14.46 4.60
CA GLN A 125 -1.72 14.75 5.80
C GLN A 125 -1.54 13.71 6.92
N HIS A 126 -1.00 12.53 6.60
CA HIS A 126 -0.76 11.40 7.51
C HIS A 126 0.68 10.92 7.38
N ILE A 127 1.62 11.85 7.49
CA ILE A 127 3.01 11.65 7.09
C ILE A 127 3.73 10.60 7.96
N GLU A 128 3.23 10.37 9.17
CA GLU A 128 3.70 9.32 10.10
C GLU A 128 3.56 7.90 9.52
N LEU A 129 2.71 7.71 8.51
CA LEU A 129 2.58 6.44 7.79
C LEU A 129 3.89 6.04 7.10
N LEU A 130 4.68 7.02 6.65
CA LEU A 130 5.99 6.77 6.05
C LEU A 130 6.98 6.25 7.09
N ASP A 131 6.97 6.82 8.29
CA ASP A 131 7.80 6.33 9.40
C ASP A 131 7.42 4.90 9.79
N PHE A 132 6.12 4.59 9.81
CA PHE A 132 5.65 3.23 10.07
C PHE A 132 6.17 2.23 9.03
N LEU A 133 6.14 2.58 7.74
CA LEU A 133 6.70 1.74 6.66
C LEU A 133 8.21 1.52 6.84
N VAL A 134 8.95 2.54 7.27
CA VAL A 134 10.39 2.42 7.55
C VAL A 134 10.63 1.51 8.76
N VAL A 135 9.90 1.69 9.86
CA VAL A 135 10.05 0.85 11.06
C VAL A 135 9.72 -0.62 10.75
N CYS A 136 8.75 -0.87 9.87
CA CYS A 136 8.37 -2.23 9.47
C CYS A 136 9.46 -3.00 8.70
N TYR A 137 10.52 -2.36 8.21
CA TYR A 137 11.68 -3.08 7.66
C TYR A 137 12.34 -4.04 8.66
N ASP A 138 12.19 -3.80 9.97
CA ASP A 138 12.73 -4.69 11.01
C ASP A 138 11.98 -6.05 11.04
N ASN A 139 10.77 -6.11 10.46
CA ASN A 139 10.04 -7.36 10.26
C ASN A 139 10.35 -7.95 8.87
N LYS A 140 11.22 -8.96 8.86
CA LYS A 140 11.69 -9.67 7.65
C LYS A 140 10.58 -10.18 6.73
N ASP A 141 9.39 -10.51 7.26
CA ASP A 141 8.31 -11.10 6.47
C ASP A 141 7.57 -10.04 5.64
N ILE A 142 7.64 -8.76 6.03
CA ILE A 142 7.00 -7.62 5.32
C ILE A 142 8.00 -6.63 4.74
N ALA A 143 9.27 -6.71 5.10
CA ALA A 143 10.28 -5.71 4.73
C ALA A 143 10.31 -5.41 3.22
N LEU A 144 10.21 -6.44 2.37
CA LEU A 144 10.17 -6.26 0.91
C LEU A 144 8.90 -5.54 0.44
N SER A 145 7.75 -5.83 1.05
CA SER A 145 6.50 -5.12 0.77
C SER A 145 6.57 -3.67 1.19
N CYS A 146 7.10 -3.39 2.39
CA CYS A 146 7.34 -2.03 2.88
C CYS A 146 8.29 -1.27 1.94
N GLY A 147 9.37 -1.91 1.50
CA GLY A 147 10.33 -1.31 0.58
C GLY A 147 9.74 -0.93 -0.76
N LEU A 148 8.93 -1.81 -1.36
CA LEU A 148 8.22 -1.51 -2.60
C LEU A 148 7.25 -0.33 -2.42
N MET A 149 6.43 -0.35 -1.36
CA MET A 149 5.47 0.72 -1.08
C MET A 149 6.17 2.06 -0.84
N LEU A 150 7.24 2.05 -0.05
CA LEU A 150 8.03 3.23 0.27
C LEU A 150 8.73 3.79 -0.97
N ARG A 151 9.30 2.92 -1.82
CA ARG A 151 9.92 3.34 -3.09
C ARG A 151 8.92 4.00 -4.04
N ASP A 152 7.64 3.63 -3.99
CA ASP A 152 6.61 4.35 -4.75
C ASP A 152 6.28 5.72 -4.15
N CYS A 153 6.23 5.86 -2.83
CA CYS A 153 6.04 7.16 -2.17
C CYS A 153 7.17 8.14 -2.50
N ILE A 154 8.41 7.68 -2.48
CA ILE A 154 9.57 8.58 -2.58
C ILE A 154 9.86 9.07 -4.00
N LYS A 155 9.04 8.65 -4.98
CA LYS A 155 9.00 9.27 -6.31
C LYS A 155 8.39 10.68 -6.25
N PHE A 156 7.62 10.97 -5.22
CA PHE A 156 7.05 12.29 -4.96
C PHE A 156 8.00 13.09 -4.05
N THR A 157 8.42 14.26 -4.52
CA THR A 157 9.45 15.09 -3.88
C THR A 157 9.10 15.47 -2.44
N THR A 158 7.83 15.76 -2.16
CA THR A 158 7.33 16.14 -0.83
C THR A 158 7.50 15.00 0.18
N LEU A 159 7.05 13.79 -0.18
CA LEU A 159 7.15 12.59 0.68
C LEU A 159 8.61 12.17 0.89
N ALA A 160 9.42 12.23 -0.16
CA ALA A 160 10.81 11.84 -0.08
C ALA A 160 11.65 12.81 0.76
N LYS A 161 11.40 14.12 0.63
CA LYS A 161 12.01 15.14 1.49
C LYS A 161 11.70 14.89 2.96
N TYR A 162 10.44 14.58 3.29
CA TYR A 162 10.06 14.26 4.67
C TYR A 162 10.89 13.12 5.25
N ILE A 163 10.99 11.99 4.54
CA ILE A 163 11.73 10.83 5.08
C ILE A 163 13.20 11.17 5.28
N LEU A 164 13.83 11.84 4.31
CA LEU A 164 15.24 12.27 4.41
C LEU A 164 15.52 13.13 5.65
N GLU A 165 14.58 13.98 6.04
CA GLU A 165 14.67 14.84 7.22
C GLU A 165 14.19 14.14 8.51
N SER A 166 13.52 12.99 8.39
CA SER A 166 13.00 12.20 9.53
C SER A 166 14.10 11.43 10.24
N ALA A 167 13.96 11.30 11.57
CA ALA A 167 14.79 10.42 12.38
C ALA A 167 14.76 8.95 11.92
N SER A 168 13.65 8.52 11.30
CA SER A 168 13.48 7.16 10.78
C SER A 168 14.48 6.84 9.66
N PHE A 169 14.96 7.83 8.90
CA PHE A 169 15.93 7.58 7.82
C PHE A 169 17.24 6.97 8.34
N VAL A 170 17.65 7.31 9.56
CA VAL A 170 18.86 6.76 10.18
C VAL A 170 18.77 5.23 10.33
N LEU A 171 17.56 4.67 10.38
CA LEU A 171 17.37 3.22 10.45
C LEU A 171 17.87 2.49 9.20
N PHE A 172 17.94 3.15 8.03
CA PHE A 172 18.48 2.52 6.82
C PHE A 172 19.95 2.11 6.98
N PHE A 173 20.77 2.86 7.74
CA PHE A 173 22.15 2.47 8.03
C PHE A 173 22.23 1.14 8.79
N LYS A 174 21.25 0.87 9.67
CA LYS A 174 21.12 -0.45 10.33
C LYS A 174 20.61 -1.50 9.34
N PHE A 175 19.59 -1.17 8.54
CA PHE A 175 18.92 -2.14 7.67
C PHE A 175 19.83 -2.68 6.56
N VAL A 176 20.70 -1.84 5.98
CA VAL A 176 21.66 -2.26 4.94
C VAL A 176 22.75 -3.22 5.45
N GLU A 177 22.95 -3.29 6.77
CA GLU A 177 23.92 -4.17 7.42
C GLU A 177 23.29 -5.45 7.99
N LEU A 178 21.98 -5.67 7.78
CA LEU A 178 21.31 -6.86 8.28
C LEU A 178 21.89 -8.14 7.65
N PRO A 179 22.01 -9.25 8.42
CA PRO A 179 22.52 -10.52 7.88
C PRO A 179 21.57 -11.17 6.87
N ASN A 180 20.30 -10.76 6.85
CA ASN A 180 19.35 -11.20 5.83
C ASN A 180 19.63 -10.41 4.54
N PHE A 181 20.23 -11.09 3.57
CA PHE A 181 20.63 -10.49 2.29
C PHE A 181 19.47 -9.84 1.54
N ASP A 182 18.29 -10.47 1.50
CA ASP A 182 17.14 -9.94 0.75
C ASP A 182 16.66 -8.62 1.36
N VAL A 183 16.57 -8.56 2.69
CA VAL A 183 16.16 -7.35 3.41
C VAL A 183 17.22 -6.25 3.28
N ALA A 184 18.50 -6.58 3.48
CA ALA A 184 19.59 -5.62 3.38
C ALA A 184 19.74 -5.04 1.97
N SER A 185 19.63 -5.89 0.94
CA SER A 185 19.68 -5.48 -0.47
C SER A 185 18.49 -4.61 -0.88
N ASP A 186 17.29 -4.93 -0.40
CA ASP A 186 16.10 -4.09 -0.61
C ASP A 186 16.27 -2.72 0.10
N ALA A 187 16.69 -2.73 1.37
CA ALA A 187 16.95 -1.50 2.13
C ALA A 187 17.99 -0.62 1.43
N PHE A 188 19.05 -1.24 0.89
CA PHE A 188 20.08 -0.53 0.13
C PHE A 188 19.53 0.05 -1.18
N SER A 189 18.64 -0.68 -1.85
CA SER A 189 17.97 -0.19 -3.06
C SER A 189 17.10 1.04 -2.75
N THR A 190 16.34 1.01 -1.66
CA THR A 190 15.55 2.17 -1.20
C THR A 190 16.44 3.35 -0.80
N PHE A 191 17.51 3.09 -0.05
CA PHE A 191 18.51 4.10 0.31
C PHE A 191 19.14 4.75 -0.93
N LYS A 192 19.51 3.95 -1.95
CA LYS A 192 20.01 4.45 -3.22
C LYS A 192 19.00 5.32 -3.95
N THR A 193 17.71 4.95 -3.94
CA THR A 193 16.65 5.76 -4.55
C THR A 193 16.55 7.13 -3.89
N PHE A 194 16.65 7.22 -2.57
CA PHE A 194 16.69 8.51 -1.87
C PHE A 194 17.83 9.40 -2.36
N LEU A 195 19.06 8.86 -2.45
CA LEU A 195 20.23 9.62 -2.87
C LEU A 195 20.13 10.11 -4.32
N LEU A 196 19.68 9.25 -5.24
CA LEU A 196 19.52 9.62 -6.65
C LEU A 196 18.47 10.71 -6.84
N ASN A 197 17.38 10.65 -6.08
CA ASN A 197 16.33 11.67 -6.15
C ASN A 197 16.85 13.04 -5.64
N MET A 198 17.68 13.06 -4.59
CA MET A 198 18.32 14.30 -4.13
C MET A 198 19.23 14.92 -5.18
N GLU A 199 20.07 14.10 -5.84
CA GLU A 199 20.97 14.57 -6.90
C GLU A 199 20.18 15.18 -8.07
N LEU A 200 19.14 14.47 -8.54
CA LEU A 200 18.24 14.98 -9.59
C LEU A 200 17.55 16.28 -9.18
N TRP A 201 17.15 16.45 -7.92
CA TRP A 201 16.56 17.71 -7.47
C TRP A 201 17.57 18.85 -7.43
N SER A 202 18.80 18.59 -6.96
CA SER A 202 19.85 19.61 -6.96
C SER A 202 20.15 20.13 -8.38
N LEU A 203 20.21 19.24 -9.37
CA LEU A 203 20.42 19.58 -10.78
C LEU A 203 19.25 20.37 -11.40
N ASN A 204 18.01 20.07 -11.00
CA ASN A 204 16.83 20.81 -11.47
C ASN A 204 16.68 22.18 -10.79
N PHE A 205 17.21 22.34 -9.58
CA PHE A 205 17.20 23.62 -8.87
C PHE A 205 18.20 24.61 -9.49
N ASP A 206 19.38 24.14 -9.93
CA ASP A 206 20.37 24.98 -10.62
C ASP A 206 19.97 25.39 -12.05
N SER A 207 18.99 24.72 -12.66
CA SER A 207 18.50 25.04 -14.02
C SER A 207 17.24 25.91 -14.04
N SER A 208 16.73 26.31 -12.86
CA SER A 208 15.58 27.20 -12.69
C SER A 208 15.95 28.60 -12.14
N LEU A 209 17.25 28.91 -12.07
CA LEU A 209 17.84 30.24 -11.84
C LEU A 209 18.52 30.74 -13.13
#